data_AF-A0A0G1ETV4-F1
#
_entry.id   AF-A0A0G1ETV4-F1
#
_cell.length_a   1.000
_cell.length_b   1.000
_cell.length_c   1.000
_cell.angle_alpha   90.00
_cell.angle_beta   90.00
_cell.angle_gamma   90.00
#
_symmetry.space_group_name_H-M   'P 1'
#
loop_
_entity.id
_entity.type
_entity.pdbx_description
1 polymer ?
#
loop_
_entity_poly.entity_id
_entity_poly.type
_entity_poly.pdbx_seq_one_letter_code
_entity_poly.pdbx_strand_id
1 'polypeptide(L)'
;MEWTFDRVGFKFVVKFVGQFVLFYFLTSFLSNFVFSNIYEDREYVSENVHENLAVVINQDILPDKKQQTVVLGFVGDIMLDRGVEDVVLSNGGGDFKFVFNRAEEELNNVDLLIGNLEGPISSRGKNVGSAYSFRMDTRVVGGLKFAGFDALSVANNHSGDWGKEAFSDTLSILREANIIPVGATTSP
;
A
#
# COMPACT_ATOMS: atom_id res chain seq x y z
N MET A 1 -44.79 16.62 52.31
CA MET A 1 -44.62 15.93 51.01
C MET A 1 -43.46 14.97 51.21
N GLU A 2 -43.75 13.72 51.52
CA GLU A 2 -42.72 12.70 51.77
C GLU A 2 -42.08 12.31 50.44
N TRP A 3 -40.77 12.53 50.32
CA TRP A 3 -39.99 12.09 49.16
C TRP A 3 -39.80 10.57 49.24
N THR A 4 -40.60 9.81 48.51
CA THR A 4 -40.37 8.37 48.36
C THR A 4 -39.21 8.14 47.41
N PHE A 5 -38.10 7.65 47.93
CA PHE A 5 -36.88 7.37 47.16
C PHE A 5 -37.17 6.28 46.10
N ASP A 6 -37.14 6.63 44.81
CA ASP A 6 -37.36 5.66 43.73
C ASP A 6 -36.16 4.71 43.64
N ARG A 7 -36.37 3.48 44.12
CA ARG A 7 -35.36 2.41 44.08
C ARG A 7 -34.92 2.07 42.66
N VAL A 8 -35.74 2.35 41.64
CA VAL A 8 -35.41 2.09 40.23
C VAL A 8 -34.43 3.14 39.72
N GLY A 9 -34.75 4.42 39.87
CA GLY A 9 -33.85 5.53 39.54
C GLY A 9 -32.51 5.45 40.28
N PHE A 10 -32.51 5.12 41.57
CA PHE A 10 -31.27 4.96 42.33
C PHE A 10 -30.41 3.80 41.81
N LYS A 11 -31.02 2.64 41.52
CA LYS A 11 -30.29 1.50 40.91
C LYS A 11 -29.72 1.85 39.54
N PHE A 12 -30.43 2.65 38.75
CA PHE A 12 -29.94 3.13 37.47
C PHE A 12 -28.70 4.03 37.66
N VAL A 13 -28.76 5.01 38.56
CA VAL A 13 -27.63 5.91 38.84
C VAL A 13 -26.41 5.13 39.33
N VAL A 14 -26.59 4.20 40.27
CA VAL A 14 -25.47 3.37 40.77
C VAL A 14 -24.86 2.53 39.65
N LYS A 15 -25.67 1.91 38.79
CA LYS A 15 -25.16 1.14 37.63
C LYS A 15 -24.43 2.04 36.64
N PHE A 16 -24.99 3.20 36.31
CA PHE A 16 -24.42 4.13 35.36
C PHE A 16 -23.08 4.69 35.86
N VAL A 17 -23.02 5.14 37.10
CA VAL A 17 -21.78 5.63 37.73
C VAL A 17 -20.75 4.49 37.82
N GLY A 18 -21.17 3.29 38.22
CA GLY A 18 -20.27 2.13 38.28
C GLY A 18 -19.67 1.79 36.92
N GLN A 19 -20.49 1.81 35.85
CA GLN A 19 -20.02 1.54 34.49
C GLN A 19 -19.10 2.64 33.96
N PHE A 20 -19.34 3.89 34.33
CA PHE A 20 -18.48 5.02 33.96
C PHE A 20 -17.12 4.96 34.67
N VAL A 21 -17.10 4.64 35.96
CA VAL A 21 -15.86 4.43 36.73
C VAL A 21 -15.06 3.25 36.18
N LEU A 22 -15.73 2.15 35.84
CA LEU A 22 -15.09 0.99 35.22
C LEU A 22 -14.47 1.36 33.87
N PHE A 23 -15.19 2.11 33.04
CA PHE A 23 -14.68 2.56 31.74
C PHE A 23 -13.45 3.45 31.90
N TYR A 24 -13.48 4.43 32.81
CA TYR A 24 -12.34 5.28 33.11
C TYR A 24 -11.12 4.49 33.60
N PHE A 25 -11.34 3.49 34.46
CA PHE A 25 -10.25 2.64 34.93
C PHE A 25 -9.68 1.78 33.81
N LEU A 26 -10.52 1.25 32.92
CA LEU A 26 -10.07 0.47 31.75
C LEU A 26 -9.25 1.33 30.79
N THR A 27 -9.68 2.56 30.49
CA THR A 27 -8.94 3.44 29.57
C THR A 27 -7.62 3.87 30.18
N SER A 28 -7.57 4.18 31.48
CA SER A 28 -6.32 4.53 32.17
C SER A 28 -5.37 3.35 32.29
N PHE A 29 -5.88 2.15 32.61
CA PHE A 29 -5.07 0.94 32.66
C PHE A 29 -4.50 0.60 31.28
N LEU A 30 -5.33 0.66 30.23
CA LEU A 30 -4.90 0.37 28.87
C LEU A 30 -3.91 1.41 28.37
N SER A 31 -4.12 2.70 28.65
CA SER A 31 -3.16 3.74 28.28
C SER A 31 -1.83 3.56 28.98
N ASN A 32 -1.84 3.23 30.27
CA ASN A 32 -0.61 2.99 31.04
C ASN A 32 0.10 1.71 30.59
N PHE A 33 -0.63 0.65 30.28
CA PHE A 33 -0.06 -0.60 29.75
C PHE A 33 0.54 -0.41 28.35
N VAL A 34 -0.14 0.34 27.48
CA VAL A 34 0.39 0.66 26.15
C VAL A 34 1.60 1.58 26.28
N PHE A 35 1.56 2.60 27.13
CA PHE A 35 2.71 3.47 27.38
C PHE A 35 3.89 2.71 27.98
N SER A 36 3.70 1.86 28.99
CA SER A 36 4.82 1.13 29.59
C SER A 36 5.47 0.20 28.58
N ASN A 37 4.69 -0.58 27.83
CA ASN A 37 5.25 -1.57 26.90
C ASN A 37 5.81 -0.96 25.60
N ILE A 38 5.30 0.19 25.13
CA ILE A 38 5.78 0.81 23.89
C ILE A 38 6.89 1.84 24.15
N TYR A 39 6.85 2.51 25.31
CA TYR A 39 7.76 3.62 25.60
C TYR A 39 9.05 3.17 26.30
N GLU A 40 9.06 2.09 27.10
CA GLU A 40 10.33 1.49 27.57
C GLU A 40 11.18 0.98 26.39
N ASP A 41 10.55 0.40 25.35
CA ASP A 41 11.23 -0.04 24.13
C ASP A 41 11.90 1.14 23.37
N ARG A 42 11.38 2.36 23.50
CA ARG A 42 11.96 3.56 22.85
C ARG A 42 13.23 4.04 23.54
N GLU A 43 13.35 3.87 24.85
CA GLU A 43 14.55 4.25 25.61
C GLU A 43 15.71 3.28 25.30
N TYR A 44 15.41 1.98 25.18
CA TYR A 44 16.36 0.98 24.69
C TYR A 44 16.80 1.22 23.24
N VAL A 45 15.89 1.62 22.35
CA VAL A 45 16.26 2.00 20.97
C VAL A 45 17.11 3.27 20.93
N SER A 46 16.84 4.25 21.80
CA SER A 46 17.60 5.50 21.87
C SER A 46 19.07 5.29 22.26
N GLU A 47 19.34 4.49 23.29
CA GLU A 47 20.71 4.22 23.74
C GLU A 47 21.53 3.45 22.69
N ASN A 48 20.91 2.45 22.07
CA ASN A 48 21.53 1.68 20.98
C ASN A 48 21.75 2.52 19.71
N VAL A 49 20.92 3.53 19.44
CA VAL A 49 21.14 4.45 18.30
C VAL A 49 22.36 5.35 18.56
N HIS A 50 22.59 5.79 19.80
CA HIS A 50 23.76 6.62 20.14
C HIS A 50 25.08 5.85 20.07
N GLU A 51 25.14 4.60 20.56
CA GLU A 51 26.35 3.76 20.42
C GLU A 51 26.62 3.40 18.95
N ASN A 52 25.58 3.05 18.18
CA ASN A 52 25.73 2.75 16.75
C ASN A 52 26.11 4.00 15.93
N LEU A 53 25.66 5.20 16.32
CA LEU A 53 26.09 6.46 15.71
C LEU A 53 27.55 6.78 16.01
N ALA A 54 28.02 6.55 17.25
CA ALA A 54 29.43 6.78 17.60
C ALA A 54 30.39 5.86 16.83
N VAL A 55 29.96 4.62 16.53
CA VAL A 55 30.72 3.69 15.66
C VAL A 55 30.73 4.16 14.20
N VAL A 56 29.65 4.79 13.72
CA VAL A 56 29.57 5.33 12.36
C VAL A 56 30.45 6.59 12.20
N ILE A 57 30.60 7.41 13.24
CA ILE A 57 31.35 8.67 13.19
C ILE A 57 32.88 8.45 13.24
N ASN A 58 33.35 7.27 13.65
CA ASN A 58 34.79 6.94 13.74
C ASN A 58 35.36 6.23 12.48
N GLN A 59 34.67 6.31 11.34
CA GLN A 59 35.13 5.71 10.07
C GLN A 59 36.05 6.60 9.22
N ASP A 60 36.63 7.64 9.80
CA ASP A 60 37.74 8.37 9.15
C ASP A 60 39.00 7.49 9.16
N ILE A 61 39.09 6.59 8.18
CA ILE A 61 40.25 6.16 7.34
C ILE A 61 39.79 4.90 6.59
N LEU A 62 38.93 5.09 5.59
CA LEU A 62 38.84 4.15 4.47
C LEU A 62 38.92 5.00 3.20
N PRO A 63 39.70 4.57 2.18
CA PRO A 63 39.86 5.33 0.95
C PRO A 63 38.49 5.56 0.30
N ASP A 64 38.30 6.75 -0.30
CA ASP A 64 37.09 7.24 -0.97
C ASP A 64 36.49 6.19 -1.93
N LYS A 65 35.70 5.28 -1.38
CA LYS A 65 34.86 4.38 -2.13
C LYS A 65 33.65 5.23 -2.46
N LYS A 66 33.66 5.89 -3.64
CA LYS A 66 32.50 6.58 -4.20
C LYS A 66 31.24 5.83 -3.78
N GLN A 67 30.49 6.38 -2.82
CA GLN A 67 29.27 5.74 -2.37
C GLN A 67 28.33 5.77 -3.57
N GLN A 68 28.16 4.62 -4.22
CA GLN A 68 27.18 4.45 -5.28
C GLN A 68 25.82 4.45 -4.60
N THR A 69 25.14 5.59 -4.66
CA THR A 69 23.74 5.69 -4.27
C THR A 69 22.90 4.96 -5.31
N VAL A 70 21.97 4.13 -4.85
CA VAL A 70 20.92 3.52 -5.68
C VAL A 70 19.59 4.17 -5.28
N VAL A 71 18.83 4.63 -6.26
CA VAL A 71 17.53 5.28 -6.08
C VAL A 71 16.43 4.31 -6.51
N LEU A 72 15.54 3.99 -5.59
CA LEU A 72 14.37 3.14 -5.84
C LEU A 72 13.11 4.01 -5.84
N GLY A 73 12.33 3.94 -6.92
CA GLY A 73 11.02 4.56 -7.03
C GLY A 73 9.92 3.56 -6.70
N PHE A 74 8.96 3.98 -5.88
CA PHE A 74 7.76 3.19 -5.56
C PHE A 74 6.52 4.03 -5.81
N VAL A 75 5.56 3.47 -6.55
CA VAL A 75 4.21 4.03 -6.69
C VAL A 75 3.18 3.08 -6.08
N GLY A 76 2.02 3.63 -5.74
CA GLY A 76 0.87 2.85 -5.25
C GLY A 76 0.14 2.11 -6.37
N ASP A 77 -1.16 1.95 -6.17
CA ASP A 77 -2.02 1.20 -7.09
C ASP A 77 -2.17 1.92 -8.44
N ILE A 78 -1.90 1.17 -9.51
CA ILE A 78 -2.04 1.60 -10.89
C ILE A 78 -3.33 0.98 -11.41
N MET A 79 -4.39 1.80 -11.47
CA MET A 79 -5.70 1.41 -11.98
C MET A 79 -5.98 2.17 -13.29
N LEU A 80 -5.68 1.53 -14.43
CA LEU A 80 -5.81 2.11 -15.78
C LEU A 80 -7.10 1.66 -16.50
N ASP A 81 -8.17 1.48 -15.74
CA ASP A 81 -9.50 1.06 -16.20
C ASP A 81 -10.53 2.16 -15.89
N ARG A 82 -11.79 1.96 -16.28
CA ARG A 82 -12.93 2.84 -15.97
C ARG A 82 -12.70 4.28 -16.40
N GLY A 83 -12.88 5.24 -15.50
CA GLY A 83 -12.73 6.66 -15.80
C GLY A 83 -11.34 7.03 -16.31
N VAL A 84 -10.29 6.27 -15.95
CA VAL A 84 -8.95 6.49 -16.51
C VAL A 84 -8.92 6.08 -17.98
N GLU A 85 -9.47 4.91 -18.31
CA GLU A 85 -9.61 4.47 -19.69
C GLU A 85 -10.49 5.45 -20.50
N ASP A 86 -11.63 5.89 -19.95
CA ASP A 86 -12.53 6.85 -20.60
C ASP A 86 -11.79 8.15 -20.96
N VAL A 87 -10.96 8.66 -20.05
CA VAL A 87 -10.14 9.86 -20.27
C VAL A 87 -9.08 9.62 -21.34
N VAL A 88 -8.43 8.44 -21.36
CA VAL A 88 -7.44 8.07 -22.38
C VAL A 88 -8.10 7.94 -23.76
N LEU A 89 -9.30 7.36 -23.84
CA LEU A 89 -10.02 7.21 -25.10
C LEU A 89 -10.51 8.56 -25.63
N SER A 90 -11.03 9.43 -24.76
CA SER A 90 -11.59 10.72 -25.16
C SER A 90 -10.53 11.81 -25.41
N ASN A 91 -9.44 11.84 -24.62
CA ASN A 91 -8.45 12.92 -24.66
C ASN A 91 -7.04 12.45 -25.09
N GLY A 92 -6.71 11.18 -24.86
CA GLY A 92 -5.41 10.59 -25.17
C GLY A 92 -5.35 9.83 -26.50
N GLY A 93 -6.44 9.84 -27.29
CA GLY A 93 -6.51 9.11 -28.57
C GLY A 93 -6.38 7.59 -28.42
N GLY A 94 -6.64 7.05 -27.23
CA GLY A 94 -6.45 5.63 -26.91
C GLY A 94 -5.00 5.22 -26.62
N ASP A 95 -4.07 6.17 -26.50
CA ASP A 95 -2.69 5.92 -26.08
C ASP A 95 -2.53 6.13 -24.56
N PHE A 96 -2.26 5.04 -23.83
CA PHE A 96 -2.10 5.05 -22.38
C PHE A 96 -0.85 5.78 -21.90
N LYS A 97 0.09 6.17 -22.77
CA LYS A 97 1.17 7.11 -22.40
C LYS A 97 0.62 8.43 -21.86
N PHE A 98 -0.57 8.82 -22.32
CA PHE A 98 -1.26 10.04 -21.93
C PHE A 98 -1.31 10.25 -20.40
N VAL A 99 -1.54 9.19 -19.62
CA VAL A 99 -1.68 9.27 -18.16
C VAL A 99 -0.35 9.53 -17.44
N PHE A 100 0.78 9.23 -18.09
CA PHE A 100 2.12 9.34 -17.50
C PHE A 100 2.90 10.56 -18.01
N ASN A 101 2.45 11.23 -19.08
CA ASN A 101 3.16 12.34 -19.73
C ASN A 101 3.67 13.45 -18.79
N ARG A 102 3.00 13.69 -17.66
CA ARG A 102 3.39 14.74 -16.69
C ARG A 102 4.27 14.27 -15.54
N ALA A 103 4.50 12.96 -15.43
CA ALA A 103 5.30 12.34 -14.39
C ALA A 103 6.43 11.48 -14.98
N GLU A 104 6.54 11.41 -16.31
CA GLU A 104 7.47 10.52 -17.00
C GLU A 104 8.93 10.85 -16.67
N GLU A 105 9.27 12.13 -16.54
CA GLU A 105 10.63 12.55 -16.17
C GLU A 105 10.97 12.09 -14.74
N GLU A 106 10.08 12.31 -13.78
CA GLU A 106 10.30 11.89 -12.39
C GLU A 106 10.31 10.38 -12.22
N LEU A 107 9.44 9.67 -12.93
CA LEU A 107 9.35 8.21 -12.89
C LEU A 107 10.56 7.53 -13.53
N ASN A 108 11.14 8.11 -14.59
CA ASN A 108 12.34 7.57 -15.24
C ASN A 108 13.66 8.03 -14.57
N ASN A 109 13.62 8.93 -13.58
CA ASN A 109 14.81 9.44 -12.89
C ASN A 109 15.16 8.62 -11.62
N VAL A 110 15.00 7.30 -11.68
CA VAL A 110 15.36 6.34 -10.61
C VAL A 110 16.06 5.13 -11.24
N ASP A 111 16.83 4.39 -10.45
CA ASP A 111 17.53 3.18 -10.95
C ASP A 111 16.60 1.96 -11.07
N LEU A 112 15.52 1.94 -10.29
CA LEU A 112 14.50 0.90 -10.34
C LEU A 112 13.13 1.48 -9.96
N LEU A 113 12.16 1.39 -10.86
CA LEU A 113 10.78 1.84 -10.64
C LEU A 113 9.84 0.65 -10.42
N ILE A 114 9.17 0.64 -9.28
CA ILE A 114 8.27 -0.43 -8.84
C ILE A 114 6.87 0.14 -8.60
N GLY A 115 5.83 -0.57 -9.04
CA GLY A 115 4.43 -0.21 -8.76
C GLY A 115 3.57 -1.39 -8.33
N ASN A 116 2.33 -1.11 -7.95
CA ASN A 116 1.32 -2.15 -7.70
C ASN A 116 0.26 -2.11 -8.80
N LEU A 117 0.09 -3.19 -9.55
CA LEU A 117 -0.91 -3.28 -10.60
C LEU A 117 -2.25 -3.68 -9.98
N GLU A 118 -3.24 -2.80 -10.05
CA GLU A 118 -4.51 -3.00 -9.35
C GLU A 118 -5.28 -4.20 -9.93
N GLY A 119 -5.39 -4.31 -11.24
CA GLY A 119 -6.23 -5.32 -11.89
C GLY A 119 -5.55 -6.05 -13.04
N PRO A 120 -6.19 -7.11 -13.57
CA PRO A 120 -5.63 -7.89 -14.67
C PRO A 120 -5.59 -7.09 -15.98
N ILE A 121 -4.56 -7.33 -16.78
CA ILE A 121 -4.41 -6.85 -18.16
C ILE A 121 -4.76 -8.01 -19.09
N SER A 122 -5.91 -7.94 -19.77
CA SER A 122 -6.33 -9.00 -20.70
C SER A 122 -7.52 -8.57 -21.56
N SER A 123 -7.60 -9.09 -22.78
CA SER A 123 -8.81 -9.04 -23.62
C SER A 123 -9.73 -10.25 -23.42
N ARG A 124 -9.33 -11.22 -22.59
CA ARG A 124 -10.00 -12.50 -22.31
C ARG A 124 -10.46 -12.60 -20.86
N GLY A 125 -10.85 -13.82 -20.44
CA GLY A 125 -11.36 -14.11 -19.10
C GLY A 125 -12.86 -13.87 -18.94
N LYS A 126 -13.36 -14.22 -17.76
CA LYS A 126 -14.75 -14.01 -17.37
C LYS A 126 -14.76 -13.26 -16.05
N ASN A 127 -15.55 -12.19 -15.97
CA ASN A 127 -15.75 -11.48 -14.71
C ASN A 127 -16.32 -12.46 -13.66
N VAL A 128 -15.53 -12.69 -12.61
CA VAL A 128 -15.87 -13.52 -11.44
C VAL A 128 -16.04 -12.69 -10.17
N GLY A 129 -15.74 -11.39 -10.24
CA GLY A 129 -15.91 -10.42 -9.16
C GLY A 129 -17.29 -9.75 -9.16
N SER A 130 -17.43 -8.72 -8.32
CA SER A 130 -18.66 -7.95 -8.13
C SER A 130 -18.75 -6.75 -9.09
N ALA A 131 -19.67 -5.81 -8.84
CA ALA A 131 -19.78 -4.55 -9.61
C ALA A 131 -18.46 -3.73 -9.65
N TYR A 132 -17.49 -4.03 -8.79
CA TYR A 132 -16.19 -3.38 -8.70
C TYR A 132 -15.04 -4.13 -9.39
N SER A 133 -15.32 -5.06 -10.30
CA SER A 133 -14.27 -5.74 -11.05
C SER A 133 -13.53 -4.80 -12.01
N PHE A 134 -12.21 -4.99 -12.14
CA PHE A 134 -11.34 -4.31 -13.09
C PHE A 134 -10.79 -5.27 -14.14
N ARG A 135 -10.64 -4.79 -15.38
CA ARG A 135 -9.82 -5.45 -16.40
C ARG A 135 -9.32 -4.40 -17.38
N MET A 136 -8.02 -4.19 -17.33
CA MET A 136 -7.34 -3.21 -18.16
C MET A 136 -7.14 -3.72 -19.58
N ASP A 137 -7.30 -2.82 -20.55
CA ASP A 137 -6.99 -3.08 -21.95
C ASP A 137 -5.51 -3.44 -22.12
N THR A 138 -5.19 -4.36 -23.01
CA THR A 138 -3.80 -4.77 -23.29
C THR A 138 -2.87 -3.61 -23.69
N ARG A 139 -3.40 -2.50 -24.22
CA ARG A 139 -2.66 -1.28 -24.59
C ARG A 139 -2.04 -0.57 -23.38
N VAL A 140 -2.52 -0.80 -22.16
CA VAL A 140 -1.95 -0.19 -20.95
C VAL A 140 -0.48 -0.51 -20.77
N VAL A 141 -0.03 -1.67 -21.26
CA VAL A 141 1.37 -2.08 -21.18
C VAL A 141 2.30 -1.09 -21.91
N GLY A 142 1.81 -0.44 -22.97
CA GLY A 142 2.55 0.62 -23.66
C GLY A 142 2.78 1.85 -22.79
N GLY A 143 1.80 2.21 -21.95
CA GLY A 143 1.92 3.30 -20.98
C GLY A 143 2.86 2.93 -19.83
N LEU A 144 2.75 1.71 -19.30
CA LEU A 144 3.62 1.22 -18.22
C LEU A 144 5.10 1.20 -18.64
N LYS A 145 5.38 0.75 -19.87
CA LYS A 145 6.75 0.78 -20.43
C LYS A 145 7.26 2.20 -20.64
N PHE A 146 6.41 3.10 -21.11
CA PHE A 146 6.76 4.50 -21.32
C PHE A 146 7.10 5.21 -20.01
N ALA A 147 6.38 4.89 -18.93
CA ALA A 147 6.63 5.42 -17.59
C ALA A 147 7.91 4.88 -16.93
N GLY A 148 8.58 3.88 -17.52
CA GLY A 148 9.83 3.34 -16.99
C GLY A 148 9.69 2.25 -15.92
N PHE A 149 8.53 1.59 -15.80
CA PHE A 149 8.36 0.53 -14.79
C PHE A 149 9.26 -0.67 -15.06
N ASP A 150 10.03 -1.09 -14.07
CA ASP A 150 10.87 -2.29 -14.12
C ASP A 150 10.16 -3.50 -13.54
N ALA A 151 9.37 -3.30 -12.48
CA ALA A 151 8.63 -4.36 -11.82
C ALA A 151 7.26 -3.89 -11.35
N LEU A 152 6.29 -4.79 -11.39
CA LEU A 152 4.96 -4.55 -10.84
C LEU A 152 4.56 -5.68 -9.90
N SER A 153 4.14 -5.32 -8.69
CA SER A 153 3.39 -6.23 -7.84
C SER A 153 2.06 -6.56 -8.52
N VAL A 154 1.75 -7.85 -8.59
CA VAL A 154 0.45 -8.38 -9.05
C VAL A 154 -0.28 -9.12 -7.92
N ALA A 155 0.22 -9.01 -6.68
CA ALA A 155 -0.44 -9.50 -5.48
C ALA A 155 -1.44 -8.45 -4.97
N ASN A 156 -2.51 -8.25 -5.75
CA ASN A 156 -3.57 -7.30 -5.46
C ASN A 156 -4.90 -8.02 -5.22
N ASN A 157 -5.81 -7.42 -4.46
CA ASN A 157 -7.15 -7.97 -4.23
C ASN A 157 -8.00 -8.05 -5.51
N HIS A 158 -7.67 -7.29 -6.56
CA HIS A 158 -8.36 -7.29 -7.85
C HIS A 158 -7.67 -8.16 -8.91
N SER A 159 -6.53 -8.78 -8.63
CA SER A 159 -5.79 -9.64 -9.57
C SER A 159 -6.62 -10.82 -10.11
N GLY A 160 -7.62 -11.26 -9.35
CA GLY A 160 -8.48 -12.40 -9.69
C GLY A 160 -9.79 -12.03 -10.38
N ASP A 161 -10.08 -10.75 -10.63
CA ASP A 161 -11.41 -10.27 -11.01
C ASP A 161 -11.97 -10.91 -12.29
N TRP A 162 -11.08 -11.31 -13.21
CA TRP A 162 -11.43 -11.95 -14.49
C TRP A 162 -10.94 -13.40 -14.61
N GLY A 163 -10.64 -13.99 -13.45
CA GLY A 163 -10.24 -15.39 -13.32
C GLY A 163 -8.82 -15.68 -13.80
N LYS A 164 -8.46 -16.96 -13.76
CA LYS A 164 -7.09 -17.45 -14.02
C LYS A 164 -6.58 -17.13 -15.42
N GLU A 165 -7.47 -17.09 -16.42
CA GLU A 165 -7.08 -16.78 -17.80
C GLU A 165 -6.56 -15.34 -17.92
N ALA A 166 -7.31 -14.35 -17.42
CA ALA A 166 -6.90 -12.96 -17.45
C ALA A 166 -5.66 -12.69 -16.58
N PHE A 167 -5.56 -13.36 -15.42
CA PHE A 167 -4.36 -13.28 -14.60
C PHE A 167 -3.13 -13.85 -15.31
N SER A 168 -3.26 -15.00 -15.98
CA SER A 168 -2.16 -15.58 -16.77
C SER A 168 -1.73 -14.67 -17.92
N ASP A 169 -2.69 -14.02 -18.60
CA ASP A 169 -2.39 -13.01 -19.62
C ASP A 169 -1.59 -11.86 -19.06
N THR A 170 -1.99 -11.37 -17.88
CA THR A 170 -1.30 -10.27 -17.20
C THR A 170 0.18 -10.61 -16.99
N LEU A 171 0.47 -11.82 -16.48
CA LEU A 171 1.86 -12.26 -16.27
C LEU A 171 2.66 -12.35 -17.58
N SER A 172 2.05 -12.87 -18.65
CA SER A 172 2.70 -12.98 -19.96
C SER A 172 2.96 -11.61 -20.58
N ILE A 173 1.97 -10.73 -20.60
CA ILE A 173 2.04 -9.37 -21.17
C ILE A 173 3.12 -8.55 -20.47
N LEU A 174 3.20 -8.61 -19.13
CA LEU A 174 4.24 -7.91 -18.37
C LEU A 174 5.64 -8.44 -18.72
N ARG A 175 5.82 -9.76 -18.77
CA ARG A 175 7.12 -10.36 -19.13
C ARG A 175 7.54 -10.03 -20.55
N GLU A 176 6.62 -10.08 -21.51
CA GLU A 176 6.87 -9.68 -22.91
C GLU A 176 7.24 -8.20 -23.03
N ALA A 177 6.76 -7.38 -22.09
CA ALA A 177 7.11 -5.98 -21.98
C ALA A 177 8.45 -5.71 -21.27
N ASN A 178 9.15 -6.74 -20.77
CA ASN A 178 10.30 -6.66 -19.87
C ASN A 178 10.00 -6.01 -18.50
N ILE A 179 8.75 -6.10 -18.05
CA ILE A 179 8.33 -5.69 -16.71
C ILE A 179 8.22 -6.95 -15.85
N ILE A 180 8.89 -6.99 -14.71
CA ILE A 180 8.92 -8.16 -13.83
C ILE A 180 7.64 -8.22 -12.99
N PRO A 181 6.76 -9.21 -13.17
CA PRO A 181 5.63 -9.40 -12.26
C PRO A 181 6.12 -10.03 -10.94
N VAL A 182 5.81 -9.40 -9.81
CA VAL A 182 6.17 -9.84 -8.46
C VAL A 182 4.92 -10.23 -7.68
N GLY A 183 5.00 -11.25 -6.83
CA GLY A 183 3.86 -11.68 -6.00
C GLY A 183 2.91 -12.67 -6.68
N ALA A 184 3.30 -13.23 -7.84
CA ALA A 184 2.63 -14.35 -8.48
C ALA A 184 3.53 -15.57 -8.58
N THR A 185 2.97 -16.76 -8.36
CA THR A 185 3.61 -18.03 -8.74
C THR A 185 2.91 -18.61 -9.95
N THR A 186 3.69 -19.21 -10.86
CA THR A 186 3.16 -20.04 -11.96
C THR A 186 3.15 -21.52 -11.59
N SER A 187 3.37 -21.87 -10.32
CA SER A 187 3.32 -23.26 -9.86
C SER A 187 1.85 -23.74 -9.81
N PRO A 188 1.54 -24.94 -10.35
CA PRO A 188 0.18 -25.49 -10.38
C PRO A 188 -0.39 -25.80 -8.99
#